data_AF-A0A7W1JHL9-F1
#
_entry.id   AF-A0A7W1JHL9-F1
#
_cell.length_a   1.000
_cell.length_b   1.000
_cell.length_c   1.000
_cell.angle_alpha   90.00
_cell.angle_beta   90.00
_cell.angle_gamma   90.00
#
_symmetry.space_group_name_H-M   'P 1'
#
loop_
_entity.id
_entity.type
_entity.pdbx_description
1 polymer ?
#
loop_
_entity_poly.entity_id
_entity_poly.type
_entity_poly.pdbx_seq_one_letter_code
_entity_poly.pdbx_strand_id
1 'polypeptide(L)'
;MILSVFPDNTLDDGSTTATKLLIVTLLLLLTLGVAPACLRRESFAPDPDVARRELILRGNLFKEPIFVERAGEGDLVAVRLFLAAGMGPNIRNERGDTPLMAAARNGYAKIVKTLLDAGADPGERDGAGQTALMRAVRAGSIDTVRVLLTKQPDLNAQSPDGSTALMYAVWRNDAAIVWTLLDGGADVNTSDRDVGTALTWAVFYNRAPVAQTLLERGADPNVRNVGYGGTPLMLAAANGYTELVRMLLVGGADPNVKDNQGRDALRWARDNKRTEEARLLIEWKTKQIVSNQ
;
A
#
# COMPACT_ATOMS: atom_id res chain seq x y z
N MET A 1 -8.05 36.43 35.41
CA MET A 1 -7.78 37.33 34.28
C MET A 1 -7.98 36.57 32.97
N ILE A 2 -9.20 36.09 32.67
CA ILE A 2 -9.67 35.70 31.32
C ILE A 2 -11.20 35.85 31.33
N LEU A 3 -11.68 37.08 31.29
CA LEU A 3 -13.09 37.44 31.04
C LEU A 3 -13.06 38.66 30.12
N SER A 4 -12.72 38.48 28.84
CA SER A 4 -12.82 39.57 27.85
C SER A 4 -12.71 39.14 26.38
N VAL A 5 -13.19 37.95 25.98
CA VAL A 5 -13.24 37.62 24.56
C VAL A 5 -14.57 36.96 24.23
N PHE A 6 -15.63 37.77 24.14
CA PHE A 6 -16.77 37.57 23.23
C PHE A 6 -17.57 38.88 23.21
N PRO A 7 -17.34 39.79 22.23
CA PRO A 7 -18.36 40.74 21.85
C PRO A 7 -19.39 40.04 20.95
N ASP A 8 -20.63 40.49 21.07
CA ASP A 8 -21.77 40.20 20.19
C ASP A 8 -22.44 38.83 20.32
N ASN A 9 -23.27 38.80 21.36
CA ASN A 9 -24.43 37.95 21.54
C ASN A 9 -25.48 38.26 20.45
N THR A 10 -25.37 37.65 19.26
CA THR A 10 -26.45 37.60 18.26
C THR A 10 -26.57 36.20 17.65
N LEU A 11 -27.05 35.25 18.45
CA LEU A 11 -27.75 34.07 17.94
C LEU A 11 -29.23 34.26 18.25
N ASP A 12 -29.93 34.84 17.28
CA ASP A 12 -31.39 34.90 17.21
C ASP A 12 -31.89 33.59 16.61
N ASP A 13 -32.10 32.59 17.46
CA ASP A 13 -32.55 31.26 17.05
C ASP A 13 -33.52 30.64 18.06
N GLY A 14 -34.42 31.43 18.67
CA GLY A 14 -35.57 30.91 19.43
C GLY A 14 -35.26 29.98 20.63
N SER A 15 -33.99 29.76 20.96
CA SER A 15 -33.54 28.91 22.05
C SER A 15 -33.62 29.72 23.35
N THR A 16 -34.52 29.31 24.24
CA THR A 16 -34.67 29.88 25.59
C THR A 16 -33.33 29.95 26.33
N THR A 17 -33.15 31.02 27.11
CA THR A 17 -31.93 31.38 27.85
C THR A 17 -31.37 30.23 28.71
N ALA A 18 -32.24 29.32 29.15
CA ALA A 18 -31.89 28.11 29.90
C ALA A 18 -31.04 27.12 29.09
N THR A 19 -31.32 26.95 27.81
CA THR A 19 -30.60 26.01 26.92
C THR A 19 -29.19 26.52 26.62
N LYS A 20 -29.05 27.84 26.43
CA LYS A 20 -27.75 28.51 26.27
C LYS A 20 -26.91 28.41 27.54
N LEU A 21 -27.53 28.53 28.72
CA LEU A 21 -26.85 28.33 30.01
C LEU A 21 -26.39 26.89 30.22
N LEU A 22 -27.22 25.90 29.85
CA LEU A 22 -26.90 24.48 30.00
C LEU A 22 -25.68 24.07 29.15
N ILE A 23 -25.61 24.56 27.91
CA ILE A 23 -24.51 24.26 26.99
C ILE A 23 -23.19 24.88 27.47
N VAL A 24 -23.22 26.14 27.93
CA VAL A 24 -22.04 26.79 28.49
C VAL A 24 -21.57 26.09 29.77
N THR A 25 -22.50 25.62 30.61
CA THR A 25 -22.17 24.91 31.85
C THR A 25 -21.56 23.53 31.58
N LEU A 26 -22.06 22.79 30.58
CA LEU A 26 -21.50 21.50 30.16
C LEU A 26 -20.12 21.65 29.51
N LEU A 27 -19.89 22.71 28.72
CA LEU A 27 -18.58 23.02 28.14
C LEU A 27 -17.55 23.43 29.21
N LEU A 28 -17.97 24.17 30.24
CA LEU A 28 -17.11 24.50 31.38
C LEU A 28 -16.72 23.26 32.21
N LEU A 29 -17.65 22.32 32.42
CA LEU A 29 -17.39 21.08 33.15
C LEU A 29 -16.43 20.14 32.39
N LEU A 30 -16.50 20.13 31.05
CA LEU A 30 -15.62 19.32 30.19
C LEU A 30 -14.20 19.89 30.07
N THR A 31 -14.05 21.22 30.10
CA THR A 31 -12.74 21.89 29.99
C THR A 31 -11.95 21.90 31.30
N LEU A 32 -12.63 21.83 32.45
CA LEU A 32 -12.00 21.82 33.78
C LEU A 32 -11.79 20.40 34.37
N GLY A 33 -12.16 19.34 33.65
CA GLY A 33 -11.94 17.95 34.09
C GLY A 33 -12.67 17.55 35.39
N VAL A 34 -13.62 18.36 35.86
CA VAL A 34 -14.41 18.10 37.06
C VAL A 34 -15.70 17.37 36.69
N ALA A 35 -15.71 16.05 36.86
CA ALA A 35 -16.95 15.29 36.84
C ALA A 35 -17.82 15.70 38.06
N PRO A 36 -19.12 16.01 37.88
CA PRO A 36 -19.99 16.30 39.01
C PRO A 36 -20.17 15.05 39.88
N ALA A 37 -20.03 15.21 41.19
CA ALA A 37 -20.06 14.15 42.20
C ALA A 37 -21.41 13.43 42.36
N CYS A 38 -22.38 13.62 41.46
CA CYS A 38 -23.76 13.13 41.61
C CYS A 38 -24.15 11.96 40.68
N LEU A 39 -23.21 11.34 39.95
CA LEU A 39 -23.48 10.09 39.22
C LEU A 39 -22.60 8.96 39.75
N ARG A 40 -22.90 8.53 40.98
CA ARG A 40 -22.35 7.30 41.56
C ARG A 40 -23.48 6.25 41.56
N ARG A 41 -23.23 5.15 40.84
CA ARG A 41 -24.06 3.93 40.70
C ARG A 41 -25.38 4.12 39.97
N GLU A 42 -25.32 3.95 38.66
CA GLU A 42 -26.16 2.95 37.99
C GLU A 42 -25.47 2.58 36.68
N SER A 43 -25.49 1.30 36.35
CA SER A 43 -24.91 0.70 35.16
C SER A 43 -25.62 1.23 33.91
N PHE A 44 -25.28 2.44 33.47
CA PHE A 44 -25.71 2.97 32.19
C PHE A 44 -24.64 2.63 31.16
N ALA A 45 -24.79 1.45 30.54
CA ALA A 45 -24.26 1.33 29.18
C ALA A 45 -24.96 2.44 28.38
N PRO A 46 -24.22 3.36 27.73
CA PRO A 46 -24.86 4.42 26.97
C PRO A 46 -25.77 3.74 25.93
N ASP A 47 -27.05 4.11 25.96
CA ASP A 47 -28.03 3.60 25.01
C ASP A 47 -27.46 3.79 23.60
N PRO A 48 -27.27 2.71 22.82
CA PRO A 48 -26.67 2.80 21.50
C PRO A 48 -27.42 3.78 20.59
N ASP A 49 -28.72 4.00 20.77
CA ASP A 49 -29.48 4.99 20.00
C ASP A 49 -29.21 6.44 20.46
N VAL A 50 -28.88 6.67 21.73
CA VAL A 50 -28.48 8.00 22.24
C VAL A 50 -27.05 8.32 21.80
N ALA A 51 -26.12 7.36 21.92
CA ALA A 51 -24.76 7.51 21.42
C ALA A 51 -24.73 7.71 19.90
N ARG A 52 -25.61 7.00 19.16
CA ARG A 52 -25.80 7.16 17.73
C ARG A 52 -26.39 8.53 17.38
N ARG A 53 -27.39 9.02 18.11
CA ARG A 53 -27.96 10.37 17.91
C ARG A 53 -26.95 11.48 18.22
N GLU A 54 -26.16 11.32 19.28
CA GLU A 54 -25.14 12.30 19.68
C GLU A 54 -23.95 12.27 18.70
N LEU A 55 -23.56 11.11 18.18
CA LEU A 55 -22.52 10.99 17.15
C LEU A 55 -22.99 11.47 15.77
N ILE A 56 -24.29 11.33 15.43
CA ILE A 56 -24.88 11.91 14.21
C ILE A 56 -24.97 13.44 14.32
N LEU A 57 -25.39 13.96 15.48
CA LEU A 57 -25.40 15.41 15.76
C LEU A 57 -23.99 16.01 15.79
N ARG A 58 -23.01 15.29 16.34
CA ARG A 58 -21.58 15.64 16.25
C ARG A 58 -21.01 15.41 14.86
N GLY A 59 -21.48 14.44 14.09
CA GLY A 59 -21.05 14.12 12.73
C GLY A 59 -21.46 15.16 11.69
N ASN A 60 -22.51 15.93 11.97
CA ASN A 60 -22.80 17.16 11.20
C ASN A 60 -21.90 18.35 11.59
N LEU A 61 -21.21 18.29 12.74
CA LEU A 61 -20.20 19.29 13.16
C LEU A 61 -18.77 18.90 12.77
N PHE A 62 -18.47 17.60 12.72
CA PHE A 62 -17.18 17.04 12.33
C PHE A 62 -17.38 16.31 11.02
N LYS A 63 -16.97 16.95 9.92
CA LYS A 63 -16.96 16.37 8.58
C LYS A 63 -16.50 14.91 8.60
N GLU A 64 -16.96 14.14 7.62
CA GLU A 64 -16.59 12.75 7.30
C GLU A 64 -15.09 12.35 7.37
N PRO A 65 -14.08 13.25 7.29
CA PRO A 65 -12.66 12.90 7.42
C PRO A 65 -12.22 12.19 8.71
N ILE A 66 -12.95 12.33 9.83
CA ILE A 66 -12.48 11.80 11.12
C ILE A 66 -12.44 10.27 11.19
N PHE A 67 -13.34 9.56 10.50
CA PHE A 67 -13.31 8.09 10.53
C PHE A 67 -12.10 7.53 9.77
N VAL A 68 -11.74 8.15 8.64
CA VAL A 68 -10.51 7.79 7.90
C VAL A 68 -9.27 8.06 8.75
N GLU A 69 -9.23 9.20 9.45
CA GLU A 69 -8.13 9.57 10.34
C GLU A 69 -7.98 8.57 11.49
N ARG A 70 -9.06 8.27 12.22
CA ARG A 70 -9.03 7.33 13.36
C ARG A 70 -8.61 5.92 12.96
N ALA A 71 -9.03 5.45 11.78
CA ALA A 71 -8.55 4.19 11.23
C ALA A 71 -7.03 4.24 10.95
N GLY A 72 -6.55 5.37 10.45
CA GLY A 72 -5.13 5.64 10.23
C GLY A 72 -4.31 5.90 11.50
N GLU A 73 -4.92 6.22 12.64
CA GLU A 73 -4.25 6.36 13.94
C GLU A 73 -4.17 5.06 14.74
N GLY A 74 -4.89 4.02 14.31
CA GLY A 74 -4.92 2.74 15.02
C GLY A 74 -6.00 2.66 16.10
N ASP A 75 -6.98 3.57 16.09
CA ASP A 75 -8.07 3.59 17.07
C ASP A 75 -9.18 2.61 16.71
N LEU A 76 -8.97 1.34 17.09
CA LEU A 76 -9.94 0.26 16.86
C LEU A 76 -11.28 0.52 17.54
N VAL A 77 -11.30 1.21 18.69
CA VAL A 77 -12.53 1.49 19.43
C VAL A 77 -13.38 2.50 18.65
N ALA A 78 -12.78 3.60 18.21
CA ALA A 78 -13.46 4.58 17.38
C ALA A 78 -13.97 3.96 16.08
N VAL A 79 -13.14 3.15 15.39
CA VAL A 79 -13.56 2.45 14.16
C VAL A 79 -14.82 1.62 14.39
N ARG A 80 -14.87 0.83 15.47
CA ARG A 80 -16.05 0.01 15.80
C ARG A 80 -17.28 0.86 16.11
N LEU A 81 -17.09 1.97 16.83
CA LEU A 81 -18.18 2.90 17.14
C LEU A 81 -18.75 3.55 15.88
N PHE A 82 -17.91 4.00 14.94
CA PHE A 82 -18.36 4.57 13.67
C PHE A 82 -19.16 3.56 12.83
N LEU A 83 -18.66 2.32 12.72
CA LEU A 83 -19.38 1.25 12.02
C LEU A 83 -20.72 0.92 12.69
N ALA A 84 -20.75 0.82 14.03
CA ALA A 84 -21.99 0.57 14.79
C ALA A 84 -23.01 1.71 14.66
N ALA A 85 -22.54 2.95 14.50
CA ALA A 85 -23.41 4.10 14.23
C ALA A 85 -24.03 4.09 12.81
N GLY A 86 -23.57 3.20 11.93
CA GLY A 86 -24.04 3.06 10.55
C GLY A 86 -23.23 3.86 9.53
N MET A 87 -22.03 4.32 9.88
CA MET A 87 -21.13 4.98 8.93
C MET A 87 -20.60 3.95 7.92
N GLY A 88 -20.68 4.26 6.63
CA GLY A 88 -20.22 3.37 5.57
C GLY A 88 -18.70 3.16 5.63
N PRO A 89 -18.19 1.93 5.40
CA PRO A 89 -16.75 1.63 5.47
C PRO A 89 -15.94 2.18 4.28
N ASN A 90 -16.61 2.64 3.22
CA ASN A 90 -16.00 3.12 1.97
C ASN A 90 -16.08 4.65 1.81
N ILE A 91 -16.33 5.38 2.90
CA ILE A 91 -16.23 6.84 2.88
C ILE A 91 -14.81 7.29 2.48
N ARG A 92 -14.69 8.50 1.95
CA ARG A 92 -13.42 9.04 1.43
C ARG A 92 -13.11 10.39 2.06
N ASN A 93 -11.85 10.61 2.43
CA ASN A 93 -11.38 11.94 2.79
C ASN A 93 -11.03 12.78 1.55
N GLU A 94 -10.56 14.01 1.74
CA GLU A 94 -10.17 14.93 0.65
C GLU A 94 -9.03 14.40 -0.25
N ARG A 95 -8.22 13.45 0.26
CA ARG A 95 -7.17 12.78 -0.52
C ARG A 95 -7.68 11.54 -1.26
N GLY A 96 -8.96 11.22 -1.11
CA GLY A 96 -9.58 10.00 -1.65
C GLY A 96 -9.28 8.74 -0.83
N ASP A 97 -8.58 8.83 0.31
CA ASP A 97 -8.27 7.68 1.15
C ASP A 97 -9.57 7.16 1.82
N THR A 98 -9.76 5.84 1.80
CA THR A 98 -10.77 5.16 2.63
C THR A 98 -10.20 4.80 4.01
N PRO A 99 -11.03 4.51 5.03
CA PRO A 99 -10.57 4.00 6.31
C PRO A 99 -9.68 2.76 6.15
N LEU A 100 -10.01 1.89 5.18
CA LEU A 100 -9.24 0.68 4.88
C LEU A 100 -7.83 1.02 4.39
N MET A 101 -7.69 1.98 3.49
CA MET A 101 -6.38 2.43 2.99
C MET A 101 -5.54 3.10 4.08
N ALA A 102 -6.16 3.92 4.93
CA ALA A 102 -5.48 4.59 6.03
C ALA A 102 -4.93 3.58 7.05
N ALA A 103 -5.75 2.60 7.44
CA ALA A 103 -5.32 1.50 8.32
C ALA A 103 -4.25 0.62 7.65
N ALA A 104 -4.39 0.34 6.35
CA ALA A 104 -3.44 -0.47 5.60
C ALA A 104 -2.06 0.18 5.49
N ARG A 105 -2.03 1.50 5.23
CA ARG A 105 -0.80 2.31 5.13
C ARG A 105 0.05 2.26 6.41
N ASN A 106 -0.59 2.11 7.57
CA ASN A 106 0.09 2.05 8.86
C ASN A 106 0.17 0.62 9.44
N GLY A 107 -0.29 -0.39 8.69
CA GLY A 107 -0.14 -1.79 9.07
C GLY A 107 -1.05 -2.27 10.20
N TYR A 108 -2.20 -1.62 10.42
CA TYR A 108 -3.14 -1.99 11.49
C TYR A 108 -4.03 -3.16 11.09
N ALA A 109 -3.46 -4.37 11.00
CA ALA A 109 -4.13 -5.58 10.53
C ALA A 109 -5.49 -5.87 11.22
N LYS A 110 -5.63 -5.60 12.53
CA LYS A 110 -6.90 -5.78 13.26
C LYS A 110 -7.99 -4.83 12.78
N ILE A 111 -7.64 -3.58 12.48
CA ILE A 111 -8.58 -2.58 11.96
C ILE A 111 -8.93 -2.93 10.52
N VAL A 112 -7.93 -3.27 9.71
CA VAL A 112 -8.15 -3.74 8.33
C VAL A 112 -9.12 -4.91 8.30
N LYS A 113 -8.93 -5.92 9.16
CA LYS A 113 -9.87 -7.04 9.29
C LYS A 113 -11.28 -6.56 9.63
N THR A 114 -11.40 -5.69 10.65
CA THR A 114 -12.69 -5.16 11.10
C THR A 114 -13.43 -4.41 9.98
N LEU A 115 -12.71 -3.62 9.17
CA LEU A 115 -13.27 -2.88 8.05
C LEU A 115 -13.69 -3.81 6.90
N LEU A 116 -12.88 -4.83 6.56
CA LEU A 116 -13.24 -5.83 5.55
C LEU A 116 -14.44 -6.68 5.97
N ASP A 117 -14.55 -7.04 7.25
CA ASP A 117 -15.70 -7.76 7.80
C ASP A 117 -16.97 -6.90 7.78
N ALA A 118 -16.83 -5.57 7.82
CA ALA A 118 -17.92 -4.61 7.66
C ALA A 118 -18.25 -4.25 6.19
N GLY A 119 -17.60 -4.88 5.21
CA GLY A 119 -17.87 -4.68 3.79
C GLY A 119 -17.06 -3.54 3.13
N ALA A 120 -15.91 -3.17 3.69
CA ALA A 120 -14.96 -2.30 2.99
C ALA A 120 -14.51 -2.94 1.68
N ASP A 121 -14.49 -2.18 0.58
CA ASP A 121 -14.04 -2.62 -0.73
C ASP A 121 -12.51 -2.46 -0.85
N PRO A 122 -11.74 -3.56 -0.97
CA PRO A 122 -10.29 -3.49 -1.12
C PRO A 122 -9.83 -3.01 -2.51
N GLY A 123 -10.73 -2.97 -3.50
CA GLY A 123 -10.47 -2.52 -4.87
C GLY A 123 -10.54 -1.01 -5.06
N GLU A 124 -11.02 -0.27 -4.05
CA GLU A 124 -11.05 1.19 -4.08
C GLU A 124 -9.65 1.78 -4.30
N ARG A 125 -9.61 2.98 -4.90
CA ARG A 125 -8.38 3.71 -5.19
C ARG A 125 -8.38 5.10 -4.58
N ASP A 126 -7.28 5.46 -3.92
CA ASP A 126 -7.07 6.81 -3.41
C ASP A 126 -6.73 7.82 -4.52
N GLY A 127 -6.53 9.09 -4.15
CA GLY A 127 -6.17 10.16 -5.09
C GLY A 127 -4.81 9.99 -5.78
N ALA A 128 -3.94 9.09 -5.28
CA ALA A 128 -2.71 8.69 -5.97
C ALA A 128 -2.92 7.42 -6.82
N GLY A 129 -4.16 6.93 -6.93
CA GLY A 129 -4.54 5.74 -7.65
C GLY A 129 -4.08 4.43 -6.99
N GLN A 130 -3.72 4.44 -5.72
CA GLN A 130 -3.27 3.23 -5.01
C GLN A 130 -4.41 2.51 -4.29
N THR A 131 -4.35 1.18 -4.25
CA THR A 131 -5.28 0.33 -3.48
C THR A 131 -4.80 0.13 -2.05
N ALA A 132 -5.67 -0.38 -1.17
CA ALA A 132 -5.29 -0.75 0.20
C ALA A 132 -4.12 -1.77 0.23
N LEU A 133 -4.09 -2.72 -0.71
CA LEU A 133 -3.00 -3.69 -0.84
C LEU A 133 -1.66 -3.03 -1.14
N MET A 134 -1.61 -2.09 -2.10
CA MET A 134 -0.38 -1.35 -2.40
C MET A 134 0.10 -0.57 -1.18
N ARG A 135 -0.82 0.06 -0.42
CA ARG A 135 -0.48 0.78 0.81
C ARG A 135 0.10 -0.15 1.88
N ALA A 136 -0.49 -1.32 2.09
CA ALA A 136 0.02 -2.33 3.03
C ALA A 136 1.40 -2.87 2.64
N VAL A 137 1.61 -3.14 1.34
CA VAL A 137 2.91 -3.59 0.83
C VAL A 137 3.97 -2.52 1.01
N ARG A 138 3.69 -1.26 0.67
CA ARG A 138 4.64 -0.15 0.89
C ARG A 138 4.98 0.03 2.38
N ALA A 139 4.00 -0.18 3.26
CA ALA A 139 4.22 -0.19 4.71
C ALA A 139 5.08 -1.38 5.18
N GLY A 140 5.09 -2.49 4.44
CA GLY A 140 5.81 -3.72 4.79
C GLY A 140 5.11 -4.55 5.85
N SER A 141 3.81 -4.34 6.04
CA SER A 141 3.04 -5.07 7.04
C SER A 141 2.54 -6.38 6.45
N ILE A 142 3.32 -7.45 6.60
CA ILE A 142 2.96 -8.79 6.10
C ILE A 142 1.61 -9.27 6.66
N ASP A 143 1.31 -9.00 7.93
CA ASP A 143 0.03 -9.38 8.54
C ASP A 143 -1.14 -8.66 7.87
N THR A 144 -0.96 -7.37 7.55
CA THR A 144 -1.99 -6.60 6.85
C THR A 144 -2.17 -7.09 5.42
N VAL A 145 -1.08 -7.42 4.72
CA VAL A 145 -1.14 -8.04 3.38
C VAL A 145 -1.94 -9.34 3.45
N ARG A 146 -1.60 -10.25 4.38
CA ARG A 146 -2.32 -11.51 4.56
C ARG A 146 -3.80 -11.32 4.84
N VAL A 147 -4.16 -10.36 5.70
CA VAL A 147 -5.57 -10.04 5.98
C VAL A 147 -6.28 -9.53 4.72
N LEU A 148 -5.68 -8.64 3.94
CA LEU A 148 -6.27 -8.14 2.70
C LEU A 148 -6.51 -9.28 1.69
N LEU A 149 -5.56 -10.21 1.55
CA LEU A 149 -5.69 -11.35 0.64
C LEU A 149 -6.87 -12.29 0.97
N THR A 150 -7.39 -12.27 2.21
CA THR A 150 -8.57 -13.08 2.58
C THR A 150 -9.83 -12.70 1.81
N LYS A 151 -9.89 -11.48 1.25
CA LYS A 151 -11.01 -11.00 0.43
C LYS A 151 -10.72 -11.06 -1.08
N GLN A 152 -9.63 -11.73 -1.49
CA GLN A 152 -9.23 -11.92 -2.89
C GLN A 152 -9.26 -10.62 -3.72
N PRO A 153 -8.55 -9.56 -3.29
CA PRO A 153 -8.47 -8.33 -4.08
C PRO A 153 -7.76 -8.59 -5.41
N ASP A 154 -7.99 -7.72 -6.39
CA ASP A 154 -7.21 -7.72 -7.63
C ASP A 154 -5.73 -7.43 -7.32
N LEU A 155 -4.88 -8.45 -7.42
CA LEU A 155 -3.44 -8.36 -7.16
C LEU A 155 -2.68 -7.69 -8.30
N ASN A 156 -3.30 -7.61 -9.47
CA ASN A 156 -2.73 -7.05 -10.70
C ASN A 156 -3.22 -5.62 -10.94
N ALA A 157 -4.00 -5.05 -10.01
CA ALA A 157 -4.33 -3.64 -10.02
C ALA A 157 -3.05 -2.81 -10.14
N GLN A 158 -3.04 -1.88 -11.10
CA GLN A 158 -1.88 -1.02 -11.38
C GLN A 158 -2.13 0.40 -10.89
N SER A 159 -1.15 1.03 -10.24
CA SER A 159 -1.17 2.47 -9.95
C SER A 159 -1.00 3.31 -11.22
N PRO A 160 -1.12 4.64 -11.17
CA PRO A 160 -1.01 5.49 -12.36
C PRO A 160 0.34 5.43 -13.08
N ASP A 161 1.40 4.88 -12.49
CA ASP A 161 2.68 4.60 -13.16
C ASP A 161 2.74 3.18 -13.77
N GLY A 162 1.71 2.36 -13.59
CA GLY A 162 1.69 0.95 -13.99
C GLY A 162 2.19 -0.01 -12.91
N SER A 163 2.65 0.48 -11.75
CA SER A 163 3.21 -0.39 -10.71
C SER A 163 2.14 -1.27 -10.05
N THR A 164 2.45 -2.56 -9.84
CA THR A 164 1.60 -3.49 -9.08
C THR A 164 2.05 -3.58 -7.62
N ALA A 165 1.24 -4.22 -6.78
CA ALA A 165 1.63 -4.57 -5.41
C ALA A 165 2.93 -5.42 -5.39
N LEU A 166 3.10 -6.33 -6.35
CA LEU A 166 4.30 -7.17 -6.46
C LEU A 166 5.55 -6.31 -6.71
N MET A 167 5.48 -5.31 -7.60
CA MET A 167 6.60 -4.40 -7.87
C MET A 167 6.98 -3.58 -6.64
N TYR A 168 6.01 -3.09 -5.87
CA TYR A 168 6.31 -2.42 -4.59
C TYR A 168 6.98 -3.36 -3.58
N ALA A 169 6.63 -4.65 -3.55
CA ALA A 169 7.29 -5.63 -2.69
C ALA A 169 8.74 -5.88 -3.12
N VAL A 170 9.01 -5.92 -4.43
CA VAL A 170 10.36 -6.03 -5.00
C VAL A 170 11.20 -4.79 -4.66
N TRP A 171 10.66 -3.59 -4.84
CA TRP A 171 11.34 -2.34 -4.47
C TRP A 171 11.75 -2.33 -2.99
N ARG A 172 10.89 -2.86 -2.13
CA ARG A 172 11.15 -3.04 -0.70
C ARG A 172 12.17 -4.13 -0.37
N ASN A 173 12.49 -5.00 -1.32
CA ASN A 173 13.31 -6.19 -1.10
C ASN A 173 12.74 -7.11 0.02
N ASP A 174 11.40 -7.20 0.11
CA ASP A 174 10.72 -7.99 1.13
C ASP A 174 10.30 -9.35 0.53
N ALA A 175 11.18 -10.35 0.67
CA ALA A 175 10.97 -11.67 0.10
C ALA A 175 9.69 -12.36 0.64
N ALA A 176 9.30 -12.08 1.89
CA ALA A 176 8.11 -12.68 2.48
C ALA A 176 6.82 -12.15 1.84
N ILE A 177 6.77 -10.83 1.58
CA ILE A 177 5.64 -10.23 0.85
C ILE A 177 5.63 -10.68 -0.61
N VAL A 178 6.79 -10.73 -1.27
CA VAL A 178 6.90 -11.25 -2.64
C VAL A 178 6.33 -12.68 -2.72
N TRP A 179 6.78 -13.57 -1.83
CA TRP A 179 6.27 -14.95 -1.75
C TRP A 179 4.75 -14.98 -1.55
N THR A 180 4.24 -14.17 -0.62
CA THR A 180 2.82 -14.13 -0.26
C THR A 180 1.95 -13.63 -1.41
N LEU A 181 2.39 -12.62 -2.16
CA LEU A 181 1.66 -12.12 -3.32
C LEU A 181 1.64 -13.13 -4.47
N LEU A 182 2.79 -13.76 -4.75
CA LEU A 182 2.88 -14.78 -5.81
C LEU A 182 2.07 -16.05 -5.45
N ASP A 183 2.06 -16.45 -4.18
CA ASP A 183 1.21 -17.55 -3.70
C ASP A 183 -0.29 -17.20 -3.76
N GLY A 184 -0.61 -15.91 -3.57
CA GLY A 184 -1.96 -15.38 -3.79
C GLY A 184 -2.38 -15.28 -5.26
N GLY A 185 -1.51 -15.60 -6.22
CA GLY A 185 -1.80 -15.57 -7.65
C GLY A 185 -1.53 -14.23 -8.35
N ALA A 186 -0.68 -13.37 -7.77
CA ALA A 186 -0.21 -12.17 -8.48
C ALA A 186 0.53 -12.57 -9.76
N ASP A 187 0.22 -11.90 -10.87
CA ASP A 187 0.90 -12.14 -12.14
C ASP A 187 2.34 -11.61 -12.07
N VAL A 188 3.28 -12.54 -12.16
CA VAL A 188 4.72 -12.27 -12.10
C VAL A 188 5.23 -11.44 -13.29
N ASN A 189 4.49 -11.47 -14.41
CA ASN A 189 4.89 -10.86 -15.69
C ASN A 189 4.14 -9.58 -16.03
N THR A 190 3.28 -9.07 -15.14
CA THR A 190 2.68 -7.75 -15.35
C THR A 190 3.78 -6.69 -15.48
N SER A 191 3.65 -5.82 -16.47
CA SER A 191 4.60 -4.76 -16.76
C SER A 191 4.03 -3.38 -16.43
N ASP A 192 4.86 -2.49 -15.89
CA ASP A 192 4.50 -1.09 -15.70
C ASP A 192 4.53 -0.30 -17.02
N ARG A 193 4.38 1.03 -16.95
CA ARG A 193 4.39 1.90 -18.14
C ARG A 193 5.74 2.00 -18.84
N ASP A 194 6.84 1.68 -18.15
CA ASP A 194 8.19 1.61 -18.72
C ASP A 194 8.52 0.19 -19.26
N VAL A 195 7.53 -0.72 -19.21
CA VAL A 195 7.63 -2.15 -19.51
C VAL A 195 8.59 -2.87 -18.54
N GLY A 196 8.76 -2.31 -17.35
CA GLY A 196 9.44 -2.95 -16.22
C GLY A 196 8.54 -4.03 -15.62
N THR A 197 9.00 -5.28 -15.58
CA THR A 197 8.38 -6.33 -14.77
C THR A 197 9.00 -6.35 -13.38
N ALA A 198 8.37 -7.09 -12.46
CA ALA A 198 8.94 -7.36 -11.14
C ALA A 198 10.40 -7.87 -11.22
N LEU A 199 10.72 -8.72 -12.22
CA LEU A 199 12.07 -9.22 -12.42
C LEU A 199 13.04 -8.12 -12.88
N THR A 200 12.62 -7.26 -13.81
CA THR A 200 13.45 -6.12 -14.25
C THR A 200 13.79 -5.21 -13.08
N TRP A 201 12.82 -4.90 -12.21
CA TRP A 201 13.05 -4.12 -10.99
C TRP A 201 13.98 -4.82 -10.00
N ALA A 202 13.83 -6.13 -9.81
CA ALA A 202 14.72 -6.90 -8.94
C ALA A 202 16.17 -6.85 -9.44
N VAL A 203 16.39 -6.92 -10.75
CA VAL A 203 17.73 -6.79 -11.35
C VAL A 203 18.26 -5.37 -11.24
N PHE A 204 17.43 -4.36 -11.51
CA PHE A 204 17.80 -2.95 -11.40
C PHE A 204 18.30 -2.58 -10.00
N TYR A 205 17.65 -3.10 -8.96
CA TYR A 205 18.04 -2.88 -7.57
C TYR A 205 19.05 -3.91 -7.03
N ASN A 206 19.58 -4.81 -7.88
CA ASN A 206 20.50 -5.89 -7.52
C ASN A 206 19.98 -6.78 -6.37
N ARG A 207 18.74 -7.25 -6.47
CA ARG A 207 18.05 -8.07 -5.46
C ARG A 207 18.06 -9.55 -5.87
N ALA A 208 19.24 -10.17 -5.86
CA ALA A 208 19.41 -11.56 -6.30
C ALA A 208 18.40 -12.54 -5.64
N PRO A 209 18.18 -12.57 -4.32
CA PRO A 209 17.22 -13.52 -3.72
C PRO A 209 15.77 -13.34 -4.22
N VAL A 210 15.36 -12.09 -4.44
CA VAL A 210 14.03 -11.77 -4.98
C VAL A 210 13.95 -12.14 -6.46
N ALA A 211 14.97 -11.83 -7.25
CA ALA A 211 15.05 -12.23 -8.65
C ALA A 211 15.00 -13.77 -8.80
N GLN A 212 15.65 -14.50 -7.89
CA GLN A 212 15.60 -15.96 -7.86
C GLN A 212 14.17 -16.45 -7.68
N THR A 213 13.49 -15.91 -6.66
CA THR A 213 12.09 -16.25 -6.36
C THR A 213 11.20 -15.96 -7.55
N LEU A 214 11.38 -14.81 -8.22
CA LEU A 214 10.58 -14.44 -9.39
C LEU A 214 10.80 -15.41 -10.56
N LEU A 215 12.05 -15.79 -10.85
CA LEU A 215 12.38 -16.77 -11.89
C LEU A 215 11.78 -18.15 -11.59
N GLU A 216 11.88 -18.61 -10.33
CA GLU A 216 11.27 -19.87 -9.88
C GLU A 216 9.74 -19.87 -10.02
N ARG A 217 9.12 -18.69 -10.03
CA ARG A 217 7.67 -18.51 -10.24
C ARG A 217 7.29 -18.18 -11.68
N GLY A 218 8.22 -18.34 -12.63
CA GLY A 218 7.92 -18.19 -14.06
C GLY A 218 7.99 -16.75 -14.59
N ALA A 219 8.77 -15.88 -13.94
CA ALA A 219 9.10 -14.58 -14.52
C ALA A 219 9.83 -14.76 -15.86
N ASP A 220 9.37 -14.07 -16.91
CA ASP A 220 10.04 -14.06 -18.21
C ASP A 220 11.32 -13.20 -18.14
N PRO A 221 12.52 -13.80 -18.29
CA PRO A 221 13.78 -13.07 -18.24
C PRO A 221 14.10 -12.27 -19.51
N ASN A 222 13.26 -12.37 -20.56
CA ASN A 222 13.52 -11.76 -21.87
C ASN A 222 12.68 -10.51 -22.15
N VAL A 223 11.90 -10.02 -21.17
CA VAL A 223 11.11 -8.79 -21.34
C VAL A 223 12.02 -7.59 -21.63
N ARG A 224 11.64 -6.80 -22.64
CA ARG A 224 12.42 -5.64 -23.12
C ARG A 224 11.77 -4.34 -22.66
N ASN A 225 12.55 -3.46 -22.04
CA ASN A 225 12.06 -2.13 -21.66
C ASN A 225 11.82 -1.23 -22.90
N VAL A 226 10.96 -0.21 -22.76
CA VAL A 226 10.63 0.71 -23.87
C VAL A 226 11.79 1.65 -24.20
N GLY A 227 12.54 2.11 -23.20
CA GLY A 227 13.52 3.19 -23.35
C GLY A 227 14.63 2.86 -24.34
N TYR A 228 15.29 1.71 -24.18
CA TYR A 228 16.38 1.29 -25.07
C TYR A 228 16.23 -0.15 -25.58
N GLY A 229 15.14 -0.84 -25.27
CA GLY A 229 14.90 -2.21 -25.73
C GLY A 229 15.74 -3.25 -24.98
N GLY A 230 16.22 -2.91 -23.77
CA GLY A 230 17.13 -3.75 -23.00
C GLY A 230 16.42 -4.83 -22.19
N THR A 231 17.07 -5.98 -22.02
CA THR A 231 16.60 -7.09 -21.19
C THR A 231 17.19 -7.03 -19.78
N PRO A 232 16.60 -7.74 -18.78
CA PRO A 232 17.20 -7.95 -17.47
C PRO A 232 18.68 -8.42 -17.55
N LEU A 233 19.00 -9.32 -18.49
CA LEU A 233 20.36 -9.82 -18.66
C LEU A 233 21.35 -8.73 -19.10
N MET A 234 20.94 -7.84 -20.01
CA MET A 234 21.79 -6.69 -20.41
C MET A 234 22.05 -5.75 -19.23
N LEU A 235 21.03 -5.49 -18.41
CA LEU A 235 21.14 -4.64 -17.23
C LEU A 235 22.10 -5.23 -16.18
N ALA A 236 21.97 -6.53 -15.89
CA ALA A 236 22.88 -7.24 -15.00
C ALA A 236 24.33 -7.24 -15.53
N ALA A 237 24.49 -7.50 -16.83
CA ALA A 237 25.79 -7.54 -17.49
C ALA A 237 26.49 -6.18 -17.53
N ALA A 238 25.76 -5.08 -17.76
CA ALA A 238 26.31 -3.73 -17.77
C ALA A 238 26.80 -3.28 -16.37
N ASN A 239 26.08 -3.68 -15.32
CA ASN A 239 26.36 -3.26 -13.94
C ASN A 239 27.34 -4.18 -13.20
N GLY A 240 27.69 -5.33 -13.76
CA GLY A 240 28.63 -6.27 -13.13
C GLY A 240 27.97 -7.14 -12.06
N TYR A 241 26.70 -7.50 -12.23
CA TYR A 241 25.97 -8.33 -11.28
C TYR A 241 26.13 -9.80 -11.62
N THR A 242 27.33 -10.35 -11.36
CA THR A 242 27.72 -11.73 -11.70
C THR A 242 26.69 -12.78 -11.30
N GLU A 243 26.15 -12.69 -10.08
CA GLU A 243 25.14 -13.64 -9.58
C GLU A 243 23.86 -13.58 -10.41
N LEU A 244 23.33 -12.37 -10.64
CA LEU A 244 22.14 -12.16 -11.48
C LEU A 244 22.37 -12.59 -12.93
N VAL A 245 23.56 -12.35 -13.51
CA VAL A 245 23.89 -12.85 -14.86
C VAL A 245 23.76 -14.38 -14.91
N ARG A 246 24.35 -15.09 -13.94
CA ARG A 246 24.24 -16.56 -13.89
C ARG A 246 22.80 -17.01 -13.72
N MET A 247 22.07 -16.40 -12.79
CA MET A 247 20.68 -16.76 -12.51
C MET A 247 19.78 -16.53 -13.71
N LEU A 248 19.91 -15.40 -14.40
CA LEU A 248 19.11 -15.08 -15.58
C LEU A 248 19.40 -16.06 -16.72
N LEU A 249 20.68 -16.41 -16.96
CA LEU A 249 21.05 -17.40 -17.98
C LEU A 249 20.47 -18.79 -17.67
N VAL A 250 20.58 -19.24 -16.42
CA VAL A 250 19.97 -20.50 -15.96
C VAL A 250 18.44 -20.43 -16.06
N GLY A 251 17.86 -19.27 -15.77
CA GLY A 251 16.43 -18.98 -15.88
C GLY A 251 15.91 -18.84 -17.31
N GLY A 252 16.75 -19.04 -18.34
CA GLY A 252 16.33 -19.02 -19.75
C GLY A 252 16.43 -17.66 -20.44
N ALA A 253 17.20 -16.72 -19.91
CA ALA A 253 17.52 -15.49 -20.63
C ALA A 253 18.31 -15.81 -21.90
N ASP A 254 17.87 -15.29 -23.05
CA ASP A 254 18.60 -15.40 -24.31
C ASP A 254 19.70 -14.33 -24.38
N PRO A 255 20.99 -14.72 -24.34
CA PRO A 255 22.11 -13.77 -24.37
C PRO A 255 22.33 -13.13 -25.75
N ASN A 256 21.54 -13.48 -26.76
CA ASN A 256 21.63 -12.95 -28.13
C ASN A 256 20.57 -11.91 -28.45
N VAL A 257 19.59 -11.68 -27.55
CA VAL A 257 18.65 -10.56 -27.70
C VAL A 257 19.44 -9.27 -27.85
N LYS A 258 18.97 -8.40 -28.76
CA LYS A 258 19.60 -7.11 -29.06
C LYS A 258 18.70 -5.97 -28.60
N ASP A 259 19.33 -4.95 -28.04
CA ASP A 259 18.69 -3.68 -27.73
C ASP A 259 18.40 -2.88 -29.00
N ASN A 260 17.80 -1.69 -28.86
CA ASN A 260 17.43 -0.84 -30.00
C ASN A 260 18.64 -0.31 -30.79
N GLN A 261 19.86 -0.45 -30.25
CA GLN A 261 21.12 -0.09 -30.90
C GLN A 261 21.86 -1.32 -31.45
N GLY A 262 21.23 -2.51 -31.42
CA GLY A 262 21.81 -3.75 -31.93
C GLY A 262 22.82 -4.41 -30.99
N ARG A 263 22.94 -3.95 -29.73
CA ARG A 263 23.87 -4.45 -28.71
C ARG A 263 23.23 -5.58 -27.91
N ASP A 264 23.97 -6.66 -27.70
CA ASP A 264 23.59 -7.76 -26.83
C ASP A 264 24.20 -7.60 -25.42
N ALA A 265 23.89 -8.51 -24.49
CA ALA A 265 24.42 -8.46 -23.13
C ALA A 265 25.96 -8.48 -23.09
N LEU A 266 26.61 -9.19 -24.02
CA LEU A 266 28.07 -9.26 -24.11
C LEU A 266 28.67 -7.91 -24.51
N ARG A 267 28.04 -7.20 -25.46
CA ARG A 267 28.47 -5.85 -25.85
C ARG A 267 28.32 -4.87 -24.70
N TRP A 268 27.20 -4.93 -23.96
CA TRP A 268 27.00 -4.11 -22.75
C TRP A 268 28.06 -4.36 -21.68
N ALA A 269 28.40 -5.63 -21.40
CA ALA A 269 29.47 -5.97 -20.46
C ALA A 269 30.82 -5.39 -20.90
N ARG A 270 31.18 -5.55 -22.18
CA ARG A 270 32.44 -5.03 -22.74
C ARG A 270 32.53 -3.51 -22.69
N ASP A 271 31.47 -2.82 -23.09
CA ASP A 271 31.43 -1.35 -23.12
C ASP A 271 31.56 -0.75 -21.71
N ASN A 272 31.07 -1.47 -20.69
CA ASN A 272 31.18 -1.10 -19.28
C ASN A 272 32.39 -1.73 -18.56
N LYS A 273 33.31 -2.37 -19.31
CA LYS A 273 34.55 -3.00 -18.77
C LYS A 273 34.28 -4.09 -17.71
N ARG A 274 33.16 -4.80 -17.84
CA ARG A 274 32.72 -5.92 -16.99
C ARG A 274 33.32 -7.23 -17.51
N THR A 275 34.58 -7.47 -17.16
CA THR A 275 35.39 -8.56 -17.73
C THR A 275 34.90 -9.94 -17.35
N GLU A 276 34.45 -10.14 -16.11
CA GLU A 276 33.93 -11.41 -15.63
C GLU A 276 32.60 -11.75 -16.32
N GLU A 277 31.71 -10.78 -16.45
CA GLU A 277 30.41 -10.92 -17.13
C GLU A 277 30.60 -11.22 -18.61
N ALA A 278 31.52 -10.52 -19.27
CA ALA A 278 31.86 -10.79 -20.66
C ALA A 278 32.40 -12.22 -20.84
N ARG A 279 33.27 -12.68 -19.94
CA ARG A 279 33.79 -14.05 -19.94
C ARG A 279 32.66 -15.06 -19.77
N LEU A 280 31.79 -14.86 -18.79
CA LEU A 280 30.67 -15.76 -18.52
C LEU A 280 29.70 -15.87 -19.69
N LEU A 281 29.38 -14.75 -20.33
CA LEU A 281 28.51 -14.73 -21.51
C LEU A 281 29.14 -15.46 -22.69
N ILE A 282 30.46 -15.32 -22.91
CA ILE A 282 31.19 -16.07 -23.95
C ILE A 282 31.17 -17.56 -23.67
N GLU A 283 31.48 -17.97 -22.42
CA GLU A 283 31.47 -19.38 -22.02
C GLU A 283 30.07 -19.99 -22.19
N TRP A 284 29.02 -19.28 -21.81
CA TRP A 284 27.64 -19.74 -21.95
C TRP A 284 27.23 -19.90 -23.43
N LYS A 285 27.49 -18.89 -24.26
CA LYS A 285 27.20 -18.95 -25.71
C LYS A 285 27.94 -20.10 -26.39
N THR A 286 29.20 -20.32 -26.03
CA THR A 286 30.01 -21.42 -26.60
C THR A 286 29.43 -22.78 -26.24
N LYS A 287 29.01 -22.97 -24.97
CA LYS A 287 28.36 -24.22 -24.53
C LYS A 287 27.07 -24.53 -25.29
N GLN A 288 26.24 -23.51 -25.57
CA GLN A 288 25.00 -23.72 -26.32
C GLN A 288 25.24 -24.12 -27.78
N ILE A 289 26.30 -23.63 -28.42
CA ILE A 289 26.66 -24.04 -29.79
C ILE A 289 27.06 -25.51 -29.80
N VAL A 290 27.89 -25.94 -28.84
CA VAL A 290 28.36 -27.34 -28.74
C VAL A 290 27.22 -28.30 -28.41
N SER A 291 26.24 -27.89 -27.58
CA SER A 291 25.10 -28.76 -27.24
C SER A 291 24.05 -28.91 -28.35
N ASN A 292 24.08 -28.04 -29.38
CA ASN A 292 23.12 -28.03 -30.48
C ASN A 292 23.65 -28.69 -31.78
N GLN A 293 24.82 -29.34 -31.71
CA GLN A 293 25.42 -30.16 -32.78
C GLN A 293 25.29 -31.64 -32.45
#